data_AF-A0A1F9Q945-F1
#
_entry.id   AF-A0A1F9Q945-F1
#
_cell.length_a   1.000
_cell.length_b   1.000
_cell.length_c   1.000
_cell.angle_alpha   90.00
_cell.angle_beta   90.00
_cell.angle_gamma   90.00
#
_symmetry.space_group_name_H-M   'P 1'
#
loop_
_entity.id
_entity.type
_entity.pdbx_description
1 polymer ?
#
loop_
_entity_poly.entity_id
_entity_poly.type
_entity_poly.pdbx_seq_one_letter_code
_entity_poly.pdbx_strand_id
1 'polypeptide(L)'
;MRTTTRLILALAALILLTSQALAAEGRYALVIGNSAYKDKPLKNPANDAKDMARTLQRLGFDVQLKTDAGLRDMEEAIREFGVRLKRGGVGLFYFAGHGVQVQGVNYLVPVGSKVASESDAKFECVDAGRVLGKMEDAGNELNIIILDACRNNPFARSFRSADQGLARMDAPTGSIVAYATAPNAVASDGKGQNGMYTKYLLQNMTTPGIPIEEVFKRVRISVMGESAKKQVPWESSSIAGYFYLAGQPQQALSINPPQSTVQQRQQEQKLNAYIAGLEAEKRQLEQERAELARRRQQLDQEAAKKLAESQAPQEKRLREQLSVLETERRRLEQERLALEAARRETERMQAEHAAQAKQQAKSAPTASAAPSVTVAGPGAGPGVGPQASVGSPKPWQSSQQSPPAQRPRPRADDRATVLNRLAGVWRFETEGNRNYPMLQLKPGGDTLYGTLVGDQRLVDRVELSGLAVEDGNLHVRMDIRRPAQEQADLVHRLRNVVRGQEQSRNQRPTRGPAPVRTVECVGNLSDSQGGVIPLVCERVDDLARSQGTPQKETGRMVRTDGLRGY
;
A
#
# COMPACT_ATOMS: atom_id res chain seq x y z
N MET A 1 39.59 -58.40 -48.95
CA MET A 1 38.84 -58.53 -47.68
C MET A 1 39.34 -57.57 -46.60
N ARG A 2 40.64 -57.48 -46.29
CA ARG A 2 41.13 -56.58 -45.22
C ARG A 2 40.92 -55.08 -45.47
N THR A 3 40.89 -54.63 -46.72
CA THR A 3 40.67 -53.22 -47.10
C THR A 3 39.19 -52.82 -47.02
N THR A 4 38.29 -53.71 -47.42
CA THR A 4 36.83 -53.48 -47.34
C THR A 4 36.35 -53.44 -45.88
N THR A 5 36.90 -54.28 -44.99
CA THR A 5 36.57 -54.24 -43.56
C THR A 5 37.03 -52.94 -42.88
N ARG A 6 38.19 -52.40 -43.28
CA ARG A 6 38.70 -51.11 -42.77
C ARG A 6 37.87 -49.92 -43.24
N LEU A 7 37.37 -49.94 -44.48
CA LEU A 7 36.47 -48.90 -44.98
C LEU A 7 35.11 -48.92 -44.25
N ILE A 8 34.56 -50.10 -44.00
CA ILE A 8 33.28 -50.24 -43.28
C ILE A 8 33.42 -49.79 -41.82
N LEU A 9 34.53 -50.14 -41.15
CA LEU A 9 34.81 -49.68 -39.79
C LEU A 9 35.06 -48.16 -39.72
N ALA A 10 35.73 -47.58 -40.71
CA ALA A 10 35.93 -46.13 -40.78
C ALA A 10 34.61 -45.37 -41.06
N LEU A 11 33.74 -45.90 -41.90
CA LEU A 11 32.43 -45.33 -42.18
C LEU A 11 31.49 -45.47 -40.97
N ALA A 12 31.51 -46.61 -40.27
CA ALA A 12 30.76 -46.81 -39.03
C ALA A 12 31.25 -45.89 -37.91
N ALA A 13 32.57 -45.70 -37.78
CA ALA A 13 33.15 -44.74 -36.83
C ALA A 13 32.77 -43.29 -37.19
N LEU A 14 32.72 -42.94 -38.48
CA LEU A 14 32.29 -41.62 -38.94
C LEU A 14 30.80 -41.37 -38.67
N ILE A 15 29.95 -42.39 -38.80
CA ILE A 15 28.52 -42.34 -38.46
C ILE A 15 28.29 -42.28 -36.94
N LEU A 16 29.14 -42.94 -36.14
CA LEU A 16 29.13 -42.84 -34.67
C LEU A 16 29.65 -41.49 -34.16
N LEU A 17 30.56 -40.84 -34.89
CA LEU A 17 31.07 -39.48 -34.58
C LEU A 17 30.09 -38.37 -34.96
N THR A 18 29.19 -38.59 -35.94
CA THR A 18 28.11 -37.65 -36.29
C THR A 18 26.82 -37.86 -35.46
N SER A 19 26.77 -38.94 -34.68
CA SER A 19 25.65 -39.27 -33.78
C SER A 19 25.77 -38.67 -32.37
N GLN A 20 26.67 -37.70 -32.16
CA GLN A 20 26.39 -36.67 -31.17
C GLN A 20 25.21 -35.86 -31.71
N ALA A 21 24.02 -36.42 -31.55
CA ALA A 21 22.78 -35.69 -31.64
C ALA A 21 23.03 -34.36 -30.92
N LEU A 22 22.76 -33.26 -31.63
CA LEU A 22 22.41 -32.02 -30.98
C LEU A 22 21.42 -32.39 -29.87
N ALA A 23 21.90 -32.55 -28.65
CA ALA A 23 21.08 -32.35 -27.48
C ALA A 23 20.76 -30.85 -27.58
N ALA A 24 19.67 -30.55 -28.29
CA ALA A 24 19.08 -29.22 -28.25
C ALA A 24 18.92 -28.92 -26.76
N GLU A 25 19.71 -27.96 -26.29
CA GLU A 25 19.64 -27.35 -24.95
C GLU A 25 18.15 -27.29 -24.57
N GLY A 26 17.75 -28.03 -23.54
CA GLY A 26 16.33 -28.37 -23.32
C GLY A 26 15.47 -27.13 -23.22
N ARG A 27 14.64 -26.83 -24.22
CA ARG A 27 13.70 -25.72 -24.23
C ARG A 27 12.34 -26.24 -23.82
N TYR A 28 11.86 -25.87 -22.63
CA TYR A 28 10.56 -26.30 -22.12
C TYR A 28 9.66 -25.09 -21.93
N ALA A 29 8.40 -25.21 -22.33
CA ALA A 29 7.42 -24.17 -22.07
C ALA A 29 6.14 -24.72 -21.42
N LEU A 30 5.62 -23.98 -20.45
CA LEU A 30 4.28 -24.15 -19.93
C LEU A 30 3.44 -22.94 -20.34
N VAL A 31 2.37 -23.18 -21.10
CA VAL A 31 1.51 -22.16 -21.67
C VAL A 31 0.09 -22.39 -21.15
N ILE A 32 -0.45 -21.41 -20.44
CA ILE A 32 -1.79 -21.48 -19.84
C ILE A 32 -2.65 -20.32 -20.34
N GLY A 33 -3.84 -20.61 -20.85
CA GLY A 33 -4.81 -19.61 -21.30
C GLY A 33 -6.19 -19.85 -20.73
N ASN A 34 -6.65 -18.99 -19.82
CA ASN A 34 -7.94 -19.13 -19.15
C ASN A 34 -8.89 -18.03 -19.61
N SER A 35 -10.02 -18.45 -20.21
CA SER A 35 -11.05 -17.62 -20.84
C SER A 35 -12.43 -17.85 -20.21
N ALA A 36 -12.80 -19.10 -19.92
CA ALA A 36 -14.14 -19.54 -19.57
C ALA A 36 -14.54 -19.30 -18.09
N TYR A 37 -14.25 -18.11 -17.55
CA TYR A 37 -14.69 -17.72 -16.21
C TYR A 37 -16.20 -17.52 -16.17
N LYS A 38 -16.85 -17.98 -15.09
CA LYS A 38 -18.30 -17.87 -14.92
C LYS A 38 -18.79 -16.42 -14.84
N ASP A 39 -18.09 -15.56 -14.08
CA ASP A 39 -18.57 -14.19 -13.79
C ASP A 39 -18.08 -13.13 -14.78
N LYS A 40 -16.83 -13.25 -15.25
CA LYS A 40 -16.19 -12.31 -16.18
C LYS A 40 -15.38 -13.07 -17.24
N PRO A 41 -16.02 -13.73 -18.21
CA PRO A 41 -15.29 -14.45 -19.24
C PRO A 41 -14.40 -13.51 -20.07
N LEU A 42 -13.26 -14.04 -20.54
CA LEU A 42 -12.32 -13.32 -21.39
C LEU A 42 -12.30 -13.94 -22.80
N LYS A 43 -12.36 -13.09 -23.83
CA LYS A 43 -12.50 -13.55 -25.22
C LYS A 43 -11.24 -14.21 -25.78
N ASN A 44 -10.06 -13.71 -25.42
CA ASN A 44 -8.81 -13.97 -26.16
C ASN A 44 -7.83 -14.97 -25.51
N PRO A 45 -7.73 -15.13 -24.17
CA PRO A 45 -6.69 -15.96 -23.55
C PRO A 45 -6.53 -17.38 -24.07
N ALA A 46 -7.63 -18.10 -24.35
CA ALA A 46 -7.54 -19.45 -24.91
C ALA A 46 -6.95 -19.46 -26.35
N ASN A 47 -7.22 -18.43 -27.15
CA ASN A 47 -6.60 -18.27 -28.47
C ASN A 47 -5.13 -17.86 -28.34
N ASP A 48 -4.87 -16.89 -27.46
CA ASP A 48 -3.53 -16.40 -27.12
C ASP A 48 -2.60 -17.56 -26.75
N ALA A 49 -3.04 -18.45 -25.86
CA ALA A 49 -2.27 -19.63 -25.46
C ALA A 49 -2.07 -20.65 -26.61
N LYS A 50 -3.09 -20.89 -27.45
CA LYS A 50 -2.95 -21.82 -28.59
C LYS A 50 -1.94 -21.30 -29.63
N ASP A 51 -1.99 -20.01 -29.96
CA ASP A 51 -1.07 -19.39 -30.91
C ASP A 51 0.35 -19.28 -30.35
N MET A 52 0.48 -18.98 -29.06
CA MET A 52 1.75 -18.98 -28.34
C MET A 52 2.38 -20.38 -28.34
N ALA A 53 1.61 -21.41 -28.00
CA ALA A 53 2.10 -22.79 -28.01
C ALA A 53 2.59 -23.23 -29.40
N ARG A 54 1.82 -22.97 -30.46
CA ARG A 54 2.25 -23.27 -31.84
C ARG A 54 3.52 -22.53 -32.22
N THR A 55 3.66 -21.28 -31.80
CA THR A 55 4.84 -20.46 -32.12
C THR A 55 6.07 -20.98 -31.37
N LEU A 56 5.94 -21.26 -30.09
CA LEU A 56 7.02 -21.83 -29.27
C LEU A 56 7.47 -23.21 -29.77
N GLN A 57 6.53 -24.08 -30.20
CA GLN A 57 6.86 -25.36 -30.83
C GLN A 57 7.72 -25.16 -32.10
N ARG A 58 7.37 -24.19 -32.96
CA ARG A 58 8.20 -23.84 -34.14
C ARG A 58 9.58 -23.29 -33.77
N LEU A 59 9.71 -22.69 -32.58
CA LEU A 59 10.97 -22.18 -32.02
C LEU A 59 11.76 -23.25 -31.24
N GLY A 60 11.32 -24.50 -31.30
CA GLY A 60 12.01 -25.65 -30.72
C GLY A 60 11.73 -25.87 -29.23
N PHE A 61 10.69 -25.25 -28.67
CA PHE A 61 10.25 -25.56 -27.31
C PHE A 61 9.39 -26.83 -27.29
N ASP A 62 9.60 -27.64 -26.27
CA ASP A 62 8.69 -28.68 -25.84
C ASP A 62 7.58 -28.05 -24.96
N VAL A 63 6.38 -27.93 -25.52
CA VAL A 63 5.30 -27.13 -24.96
C VAL A 63 4.23 -27.99 -24.28
N GLN A 64 3.97 -27.70 -23.01
CA GLN A 64 2.77 -28.13 -22.29
C GLN A 64 1.72 -27.01 -22.37
N LEU A 65 0.63 -27.25 -23.09
CA LEU A 65 -0.49 -26.30 -23.22
C LEU A 65 -1.65 -26.71 -22.31
N LYS A 66 -2.19 -25.74 -21.57
CA LYS A 66 -3.46 -25.86 -20.84
C LYS A 66 -4.38 -24.69 -21.20
N THR A 67 -5.66 -24.97 -21.42
CA THR A 67 -6.68 -23.95 -21.64
C THR A 67 -7.84 -24.16 -20.70
N ASP A 68 -8.38 -23.06 -20.15
CA ASP A 68 -9.50 -23.08 -19.20
C ASP A 68 -9.26 -24.02 -18.02
N ALA A 69 -8.03 -23.99 -17.49
CA ALA A 69 -7.57 -24.89 -16.45
C ALA A 69 -8.11 -24.49 -15.07
N GLY A 70 -8.56 -25.47 -14.30
CA GLY A 70 -8.87 -25.31 -12.88
C GLY A 70 -7.62 -25.29 -12.01
N LEU A 71 -7.79 -25.02 -10.71
CA LEU A 71 -6.67 -24.87 -9.77
C LEU A 71 -5.75 -26.10 -9.77
N ARG A 72 -6.33 -27.29 -9.61
CA ARG A 72 -5.60 -28.56 -9.59
C ARG A 72 -4.83 -28.81 -10.88
N ASP A 73 -5.42 -28.52 -12.03
CA ASP A 73 -4.78 -28.70 -13.34
C ASP A 73 -3.57 -27.78 -13.50
N MET A 74 -3.69 -26.53 -13.03
CA MET A 74 -2.59 -25.57 -13.06
C MET A 74 -1.45 -25.99 -12.13
N GLU A 75 -1.76 -26.36 -10.89
CA GLU A 75 -0.74 -26.81 -9.92
C GLU A 75 -0.01 -28.07 -10.40
N GLU A 76 -0.73 -29.02 -10.99
CA GLU A 76 -0.15 -30.22 -11.59
C GLU A 76 0.75 -29.89 -12.77
N ALA A 77 0.30 -29.01 -13.68
CA ALA A 77 1.10 -28.59 -14.82
C ALA A 77 2.38 -27.86 -14.38
N ILE A 78 2.32 -27.01 -13.36
CA ILE A 78 3.50 -26.30 -12.81
C ILE A 78 4.48 -27.30 -12.18
N ARG A 79 3.97 -28.29 -11.45
CA ARG A 79 4.78 -29.36 -10.85
C ARG A 79 5.51 -30.17 -11.95
N GLU A 80 4.78 -30.61 -12.97
CA GLU A 80 5.34 -31.34 -14.11
C GLU A 80 6.37 -30.52 -14.86
N PHE A 81 6.05 -29.26 -15.14
CA PHE A 81 6.96 -28.31 -15.78
C PHE A 81 8.28 -28.19 -15.02
N GLY A 82 8.23 -27.97 -13.70
CA GLY A 82 9.44 -27.92 -12.86
C GLY A 82 10.27 -29.21 -12.89
N VAL A 83 9.62 -30.38 -12.93
CA VAL A 83 10.32 -31.68 -13.06
C VAL A 83 11.03 -31.80 -14.41
N ARG A 84 10.42 -31.31 -15.49
CA ARG A 84 11.03 -31.33 -16.83
C ARG A 84 12.21 -30.36 -16.93
N LEU A 85 12.11 -29.18 -16.31
CA LEU A 85 13.17 -28.17 -16.29
C LEU A 85 14.45 -28.59 -15.58
N LYS A 86 14.38 -29.52 -14.61
CA LYS A 86 15.58 -30.05 -13.91
C LYS A 86 16.61 -30.71 -14.83
N ARG A 87 16.26 -30.94 -16.09
CA ARG A 87 17.17 -31.44 -17.14
C ARG A 87 18.08 -30.34 -17.71
N GLY A 88 17.96 -29.10 -17.25
CA GLY A 88 18.72 -27.93 -17.72
C GLY A 88 18.07 -27.22 -18.91
N GLY A 89 18.69 -26.13 -19.35
CA GLY A 89 18.28 -25.34 -20.52
C GLY A 89 17.37 -24.15 -20.21
N VAL A 90 16.34 -23.95 -21.04
CA VAL A 90 15.49 -22.74 -21.03
C VAL A 90 14.08 -23.08 -20.62
N GLY A 91 13.59 -22.44 -19.56
CA GLY A 91 12.21 -22.51 -19.13
C GLY A 91 11.43 -21.28 -19.54
N LEU A 92 10.27 -21.48 -20.18
CA LEU A 92 9.34 -20.41 -20.50
C LEU A 92 7.95 -20.68 -19.91
N PHE A 93 7.50 -19.81 -19.03
CA PHE A 93 6.13 -19.81 -18.55
C PHE A 93 5.35 -18.66 -19.19
N TYR A 94 4.21 -18.98 -19.79
CA TYR A 94 3.28 -18.01 -20.34
C TYR A 94 1.90 -18.19 -19.71
N PHE A 95 1.32 -17.11 -19.21
CA PHE A 95 -0.06 -17.10 -18.73
C PHE A 95 -0.86 -15.96 -19.35
N ALA A 96 -2.03 -16.29 -19.87
CA ALA A 96 -3.07 -15.33 -20.26
C ALA A 96 -4.36 -15.60 -19.49
N GLY A 97 -4.97 -14.56 -18.92
CA GLY A 97 -6.19 -14.72 -18.14
C GLY A 97 -6.41 -13.61 -17.13
N HIS A 98 -7.25 -13.88 -16.13
CA HIS A 98 -7.37 -13.01 -14.96
C HIS A 98 -6.17 -13.21 -14.06
N GLY A 99 -5.59 -12.09 -13.65
CA GLY A 99 -4.57 -12.02 -12.63
C GLY A 99 -5.00 -10.99 -11.60
N VAL A 100 -4.74 -11.27 -10.33
CA VAL A 100 -5.05 -10.37 -9.22
C VAL A 100 -3.84 -10.22 -8.33
N GLN A 101 -3.65 -9.03 -7.81
CA GLN A 101 -2.65 -8.75 -6.79
C GLN A 101 -3.32 -8.70 -5.43
N VAL A 102 -2.73 -9.38 -4.45
CA VAL A 102 -3.09 -9.27 -3.03
C VAL A 102 -1.82 -9.08 -2.23
N GLN A 103 -1.70 -7.93 -1.55
CA GLN A 103 -0.55 -7.60 -0.69
C GLN A 103 0.80 -7.68 -1.44
N GLY A 104 0.85 -7.23 -2.70
CA GLY A 104 2.05 -7.27 -3.53
C GLY A 104 2.39 -8.65 -4.12
N VAL A 105 1.58 -9.68 -3.83
CA VAL A 105 1.72 -11.02 -4.42
C VAL A 105 0.78 -11.17 -5.61
N ASN A 106 1.31 -11.69 -6.71
CA ASN A 106 0.60 -11.93 -7.95
C ASN A 106 -0.04 -13.31 -7.96
N TYR A 107 -1.37 -13.36 -8.12
CA TYR A 107 -2.14 -14.60 -8.24
C TYR A 107 -2.73 -14.73 -9.65
N LEU A 108 -2.49 -15.89 -10.26
CA LEU A 108 -3.08 -16.32 -11.52
C LEU A 108 -4.41 -17.02 -11.20
N VAL A 109 -5.50 -16.56 -11.78
CA VAL A 109 -6.85 -17.02 -11.43
C VAL A 109 -7.24 -18.25 -12.27
N PRO A 110 -7.52 -19.41 -11.65
CA PRO A 110 -8.02 -20.59 -12.35
C PRO A 110 -9.49 -20.45 -12.76
N VAL A 111 -9.91 -21.24 -13.74
CA VAL A 111 -11.34 -21.40 -14.05
C VAL A 111 -12.02 -22.14 -12.89
N GLY A 112 -13.23 -21.70 -12.52
CA GLY A 112 -14.00 -22.30 -11.42
C GLY A 112 -13.56 -21.88 -10.01
N SER A 113 -12.57 -20.98 -9.90
CA SER A 113 -12.09 -20.43 -8.63
C SER A 113 -13.20 -19.69 -7.87
N LYS A 114 -13.35 -19.95 -6.56
CA LYS A 114 -14.41 -19.38 -5.70
C LYS A 114 -13.87 -18.30 -4.78
N VAL A 115 -13.34 -17.24 -5.36
CA VAL A 115 -12.69 -16.18 -4.60
C VAL A 115 -13.73 -15.16 -4.10
N ALA A 116 -14.08 -15.24 -2.81
CA ALA A 116 -15.03 -14.32 -2.17
C ALA A 116 -14.32 -13.18 -1.42
N SER A 117 -13.07 -13.40 -0.99
CA SER A 117 -12.27 -12.46 -0.20
C SER A 117 -10.79 -12.48 -0.59
N GLU A 118 -10.04 -11.45 -0.20
CA GLU A 118 -8.59 -11.36 -0.47
C GLU A 118 -7.81 -12.54 0.12
N SER A 119 -8.23 -13.06 1.28
CA SER A 119 -7.64 -14.25 1.90
C SER A 119 -7.87 -15.52 1.07
N ASP A 120 -8.99 -15.61 0.36
CA ASP A 120 -9.31 -16.79 -0.46
C ASP A 120 -8.37 -16.89 -1.66
N ALA A 121 -7.86 -15.77 -2.17
CA ALA A 121 -6.92 -15.77 -3.31
C ALA A 121 -5.69 -16.65 -3.03
N LYS A 122 -5.26 -16.75 -1.77
CA LYS A 122 -4.12 -17.60 -1.37
C LYS A 122 -4.40 -19.11 -1.51
N PHE A 123 -5.67 -19.50 -1.45
CA PHE A 123 -6.11 -20.90 -1.45
C PHE A 123 -6.77 -21.31 -2.77
N GLU A 124 -7.40 -20.36 -3.45
CA GLU A 124 -8.24 -20.58 -4.64
C GLU A 124 -7.52 -20.18 -5.94
N CYS A 125 -6.35 -19.55 -5.86
CA CYS A 125 -5.54 -19.12 -7.00
C CYS A 125 -4.10 -19.63 -6.92
N VAL A 126 -3.37 -19.50 -8.03
CA VAL A 126 -1.95 -19.89 -8.11
C VAL A 126 -1.06 -18.66 -7.91
N ASP A 127 -0.17 -18.70 -6.93
CA ASP A 127 0.88 -17.69 -6.75
C ASP A 127 1.90 -17.75 -7.92
N ALA A 128 2.04 -16.66 -8.67
CA ALA A 128 3.00 -16.54 -9.77
C ALA A 128 4.46 -16.62 -9.27
N GLY A 129 4.74 -16.17 -8.05
CA GLY A 129 6.03 -16.33 -7.38
C GLY A 129 6.37 -17.80 -7.13
N ARG A 130 5.39 -18.67 -6.89
CA ARG A 130 5.62 -20.13 -6.78
C ARG A 130 6.06 -20.72 -8.12
N VAL A 131 5.57 -20.20 -9.24
CA VAL A 131 6.04 -20.62 -10.58
C VAL A 131 7.50 -20.22 -10.76
N LEU A 132 7.83 -18.96 -10.47
CA LEU A 132 9.19 -18.45 -10.55
C LEU A 132 10.16 -19.24 -9.65
N GLY A 133 9.82 -19.44 -8.38
CA GLY A 133 10.62 -20.24 -7.46
C GLY A 133 10.78 -21.70 -7.90
N LYS A 134 9.78 -22.29 -8.56
CA LYS A 134 9.90 -23.65 -9.14
C LYS A 134 10.86 -23.70 -10.33
N MET A 135 10.92 -22.64 -11.12
CA MET A 135 11.88 -22.50 -12.22
C MET A 135 13.29 -22.25 -11.66
N GLU A 136 13.44 -21.47 -10.59
CA GLU A 136 14.71 -21.31 -9.87
C GLU A 136 15.22 -22.63 -9.27
N ASP A 137 14.34 -23.37 -8.57
CA ASP A 137 14.64 -24.69 -7.98
C ASP A 137 15.13 -25.71 -9.02
N ALA A 138 14.76 -25.52 -10.29
CA ALA A 138 15.16 -26.40 -11.38
C ALA A 138 16.62 -26.22 -11.79
N GLY A 139 17.24 -25.08 -11.45
CA GLY A 139 18.65 -24.81 -11.73
C GLY A 139 18.98 -24.69 -13.23
N ASN A 140 17.99 -24.39 -14.07
CA ASN A 140 18.19 -24.21 -15.50
C ASN A 140 18.76 -22.80 -15.80
N GLU A 141 19.31 -22.62 -17.00
CA GLU A 141 20.17 -21.47 -17.34
C GLU A 141 19.40 -20.16 -17.53
N LEU A 142 18.17 -20.26 -18.03
CA LEU A 142 17.34 -19.11 -18.35
C LEU A 142 15.87 -19.36 -18.04
N ASN A 143 15.27 -18.46 -17.28
CA ASN A 143 13.85 -18.46 -16.94
C ASN A 143 13.14 -17.25 -17.56
N ILE A 144 12.11 -17.52 -18.36
CA ILE A 144 11.32 -16.51 -19.04
C ILE A 144 9.88 -16.63 -18.52
N ILE A 145 9.37 -15.57 -17.90
CA ILE A 145 7.99 -15.52 -17.42
C ILE A 145 7.27 -14.41 -18.17
N ILE A 146 6.14 -14.73 -18.79
CA ILE A 146 5.34 -13.79 -19.57
C ILE A 146 3.91 -13.81 -19.03
N LEU A 147 3.48 -12.67 -18.48
CA LEU A 147 2.16 -12.49 -17.87
C LEU A 147 1.31 -11.56 -18.73
N ASP A 148 0.44 -12.14 -19.57
CA ASP A 148 -0.65 -11.45 -20.29
C ASP A 148 -1.96 -11.50 -19.48
N ALA A 149 -1.84 -11.07 -18.23
CA ALA A 149 -2.93 -10.92 -17.28
C ALA A 149 -3.13 -9.44 -16.92
N CYS A 150 -4.02 -9.12 -15.97
CA CYS A 150 -4.44 -7.75 -15.59
C CYS A 150 -5.62 -7.16 -16.38
N ARG A 151 -6.41 -7.93 -17.12
CA ARG A 151 -7.43 -7.35 -18.01
C ARG A 151 -8.59 -6.69 -17.24
N ASN A 152 -9.11 -7.38 -16.23
CA ASN A 152 -10.17 -6.88 -15.35
C ASN A 152 -10.13 -7.67 -14.05
N ASN A 153 -9.83 -7.09 -12.88
CA ASN A 153 -9.90 -7.85 -11.64
C ASN A 153 -11.37 -8.33 -11.41
N PRO A 154 -11.65 -9.66 -11.46
CA PRO A 154 -13.02 -10.16 -11.31
C PRO A 154 -13.56 -9.98 -9.90
N PHE A 155 -12.67 -9.92 -8.92
CA PHE A 155 -12.98 -9.89 -7.49
C PHE A 155 -12.92 -8.48 -6.88
N ALA A 156 -12.64 -7.45 -7.67
CA ALA A 156 -12.53 -6.06 -7.21
C ALA A 156 -13.77 -5.51 -6.45
N ARG A 157 -14.95 -6.13 -6.60
CA ARG A 157 -16.15 -5.77 -5.82
C ARG A 157 -16.17 -6.38 -4.42
N SER A 158 -15.58 -7.56 -4.26
CA SER A 158 -15.53 -8.30 -2.98
C SER A 158 -14.25 -7.97 -2.21
N PHE A 159 -13.21 -7.54 -2.91
CA PHE A 159 -11.92 -7.15 -2.34
C PHE A 159 -11.97 -5.67 -2.05
N ARG A 160 -12.05 -5.30 -0.76
CA ARG A 160 -12.11 -3.89 -0.33
C ARG A 160 -10.86 -3.11 -0.79
N SER A 161 -9.75 -3.79 -1.13
CA SER A 161 -8.44 -3.20 -1.43
C SER A 161 -7.67 -3.88 -2.57
N ALA A 162 -8.33 -4.45 -3.58
CA ALA A 162 -7.56 -5.02 -4.69
C ALA A 162 -6.88 -3.93 -5.54
N ASP A 163 -5.55 -3.97 -5.59
CA ASP A 163 -4.78 -3.20 -6.57
C ASP A 163 -5.21 -3.60 -7.99
N GLN A 164 -5.30 -2.63 -8.89
CA GLN A 164 -5.54 -2.92 -10.30
C GLN A 164 -4.26 -3.51 -10.89
N GLY A 165 -4.37 -4.52 -11.74
CA GLY A 165 -3.21 -5.13 -12.38
C GLY A 165 -2.38 -6.04 -11.49
N LEU A 166 -1.13 -6.26 -11.90
CA LEU A 166 -0.16 -7.13 -11.22
C LEU A 166 0.98 -6.29 -10.64
N ALA A 167 1.51 -6.78 -9.52
CA ALA A 167 2.69 -6.26 -8.87
C ALA A 167 3.92 -6.53 -9.72
N ARG A 168 4.95 -5.70 -9.55
CA ARG A 168 6.28 -6.04 -10.06
C ARG A 168 6.86 -7.18 -9.22
N MET A 169 7.20 -8.27 -9.87
CA MET A 169 8.07 -9.32 -9.34
C MET A 169 9.52 -9.01 -9.69
N ASP A 170 10.41 -9.17 -8.72
CA ASP A 170 11.84 -9.14 -8.96
C ASP A 170 12.25 -10.40 -9.73
N ALA A 171 13.14 -10.21 -10.71
CA ALA A 171 13.66 -11.31 -11.51
C ALA A 171 15.00 -11.73 -10.90
N PRO A 172 15.15 -12.96 -10.37
CA PRO A 172 16.43 -13.50 -9.94
C PRO A 172 17.42 -13.56 -11.10
N THR A 173 18.70 -13.76 -10.77
CA THR A 173 19.75 -13.98 -11.77
C THR A 173 19.36 -15.09 -12.75
N GLY A 174 19.53 -14.84 -14.05
CA GLY A 174 19.12 -15.77 -15.10
C GLY A 174 17.61 -15.76 -15.40
N SER A 175 16.86 -14.79 -14.89
CA SER A 175 15.42 -14.67 -15.15
C SER A 175 15.03 -13.36 -15.82
N ILE A 176 13.95 -13.40 -16.61
CA ILE A 176 13.25 -12.24 -17.13
C ILE A 176 11.74 -12.43 -16.92
N VAL A 177 11.10 -11.41 -16.35
CA VAL A 177 9.64 -11.37 -16.14
C VAL A 177 9.06 -10.23 -16.97
N ALA A 178 8.22 -10.54 -17.94
CA ALA A 178 7.56 -9.61 -18.84
C ALA A 178 6.05 -9.54 -18.55
N TYR A 179 5.51 -8.31 -18.56
CA TYR A 179 4.12 -7.99 -18.29
C TYR A 179 3.50 -7.35 -19.53
N ALA A 180 2.24 -7.71 -19.83
CA ALA A 180 1.51 -7.11 -20.94
C ALA A 180 1.23 -5.61 -20.78
N THR A 181 1.35 -5.07 -19.57
CA THR A 181 1.13 -3.67 -19.22
C THR A 181 2.00 -3.27 -18.02
N ALA A 182 2.01 -2.00 -17.65
CA ALA A 182 2.81 -1.50 -16.55
C ALA A 182 2.33 -2.09 -15.22
N PRO A 183 3.21 -2.25 -14.21
CA PRO A 183 2.78 -2.66 -12.88
C PRO A 183 1.65 -1.77 -12.38
N ASN A 184 0.67 -2.40 -11.76
CA ASN A 184 -0.58 -1.79 -11.31
C ASN A 184 -1.50 -1.21 -12.42
N ALA A 185 -1.25 -1.51 -13.70
CA ALA A 185 -2.12 -1.11 -14.82
C ALA A 185 -2.85 -2.32 -15.41
N VAL A 186 -3.88 -2.06 -16.23
CA VAL A 186 -4.66 -3.10 -16.90
C VAL A 186 -4.27 -3.27 -18.37
N ALA A 187 -4.37 -4.49 -18.88
CA ALA A 187 -4.16 -4.80 -20.29
C ALA A 187 -5.51 -4.82 -21.02
N SER A 188 -5.55 -4.31 -22.25
CA SER A 188 -6.77 -4.31 -23.05
C SER A 188 -6.99 -5.66 -23.73
N ASP A 189 -8.24 -6.12 -23.76
CA ASP A 189 -8.60 -7.30 -24.54
C ASP A 189 -8.37 -7.07 -26.04
N GLY A 190 -8.48 -5.83 -26.52
CA GLY A 190 -8.43 -5.54 -27.95
C GLY A 190 -9.65 -6.08 -28.70
N LYS A 191 -9.67 -5.88 -30.03
CA LYS A 191 -10.81 -6.30 -30.89
C LYS A 191 -10.52 -7.55 -31.74
N GLY A 192 -9.25 -7.96 -31.81
CA GLY A 192 -8.78 -9.05 -32.66
C GLY A 192 -9.06 -10.45 -32.11
N GLN A 193 -8.47 -11.46 -32.78
CA GLN A 193 -8.46 -12.86 -32.35
C GLN A 193 -7.61 -13.07 -31.08
N ASN A 194 -6.49 -12.35 -31.00
CA ASN A 194 -5.59 -12.34 -29.87
C ASN A 194 -5.65 -11.02 -29.10
N GLY A 195 -5.21 -11.04 -27.84
CA GLY A 195 -4.92 -9.84 -27.07
C GLY A 195 -3.84 -8.98 -27.73
N MET A 196 -3.89 -7.66 -27.54
CA MET A 196 -2.97 -6.73 -28.20
C MET A 196 -1.49 -7.05 -27.91
N TYR A 197 -1.17 -7.40 -26.66
CA TYR A 197 0.19 -7.77 -26.28
C TYR A 197 0.63 -9.07 -26.99
N THR A 198 -0.17 -10.13 -26.87
CA THR A 198 0.13 -11.42 -27.52
C THR A 198 0.23 -11.30 -29.04
N LYS A 199 -0.66 -10.53 -29.70
CA LYS A 199 -0.58 -10.23 -31.14
C LYS A 199 0.81 -9.74 -31.55
N TYR A 200 1.34 -8.74 -30.86
CA TYR A 200 2.64 -8.17 -31.20
C TYR A 200 3.81 -9.03 -30.72
N LEU A 201 3.64 -9.76 -29.61
CA LEU A 201 4.62 -10.72 -29.14
C LEU A 201 4.85 -11.83 -30.16
N LEU A 202 3.78 -12.46 -30.67
CA LEU A 202 3.86 -13.51 -31.69
C LEU A 202 4.57 -13.03 -32.97
N GLN A 203 4.35 -11.78 -33.38
CA GLN A 203 5.01 -11.20 -34.56
C GLN A 203 6.52 -11.02 -34.36
N ASN A 204 6.96 -10.65 -33.16
CA ASN A 204 8.36 -10.34 -32.90
C ASN A 204 9.17 -11.57 -32.49
N MET A 205 8.58 -12.56 -31.79
CA MET A 205 9.28 -13.77 -31.30
C MET A 205 9.87 -14.64 -32.41
N THR A 206 9.33 -14.57 -33.62
CA THR A 206 9.84 -15.32 -34.78
C THR A 206 10.92 -14.58 -35.55
N THR A 207 11.29 -13.37 -35.14
CA THR A 207 12.32 -12.57 -35.82
C THR A 207 13.70 -13.14 -35.54
N PRO A 208 14.45 -13.60 -36.55
CA PRO A 208 15.74 -14.23 -36.31
C PRO A 208 16.81 -13.27 -35.79
N GLY A 209 17.69 -13.74 -34.91
CA GLY A 209 18.94 -13.06 -34.56
C GLY A 209 18.80 -11.81 -33.69
N ILE A 210 17.64 -11.57 -33.07
CA ILE A 210 17.45 -10.49 -32.09
C ILE A 210 17.37 -11.03 -30.65
N PRO A 211 18.04 -10.38 -29.67
CA PRO A 211 17.94 -10.77 -28.27
C PRO A 211 16.51 -10.64 -27.74
N ILE A 212 16.17 -11.43 -26.73
CA ILE A 212 14.83 -11.44 -26.12
C ILE A 212 14.42 -10.07 -25.55
N GLU A 213 15.35 -9.28 -25.03
CA GLU A 213 15.05 -7.92 -24.56
C GLU A 213 14.67 -6.99 -25.71
N GLU A 214 15.30 -7.15 -26.88
CA GLU A 214 14.93 -6.41 -28.09
C GLU A 214 13.56 -6.87 -28.62
N VAL A 215 13.23 -8.16 -28.52
CA VAL A 215 11.87 -8.67 -28.79
C VAL A 215 10.86 -7.93 -27.90
N PHE A 216 11.06 -7.91 -26.58
CA PHE A 216 10.13 -7.24 -25.66
C PHE A 216 10.06 -5.74 -25.87
N LYS A 217 11.18 -5.08 -26.18
CA LYS A 217 11.22 -3.66 -26.52
C LYS A 217 10.40 -3.35 -27.77
N ARG A 218 10.52 -4.16 -28.83
CA ARG A 218 9.70 -3.99 -30.05
C ARG A 218 8.21 -4.18 -29.75
N VAL A 219 7.87 -5.19 -28.95
CA VAL A 219 6.49 -5.41 -28.49
C VAL A 219 5.96 -4.18 -27.76
N ARG A 220 6.74 -3.60 -26.83
CA ARG A 220 6.37 -2.36 -26.13
C ARG A 220 6.09 -1.23 -27.11
N ILE A 221 6.98 -0.98 -28.07
CA ILE A 221 6.80 0.08 -29.08
C ILE A 221 5.50 -0.13 -29.86
N SER A 222 5.24 -1.35 -30.34
CA SER A 222 4.03 -1.65 -31.10
C SER A 222 2.74 -1.52 -30.27
N VAL A 223 2.73 -2.01 -29.04
CA VAL A 223 1.58 -1.92 -28.13
C VAL A 223 1.31 -0.46 -27.74
N MET A 224 2.34 0.33 -27.43
CA MET A 224 2.19 1.75 -27.15
C MET A 224 1.67 2.53 -28.36
N GLY A 225 2.13 2.17 -29.57
CA GLY A 225 1.63 2.73 -30.82
C GLY A 225 0.14 2.48 -31.04
N GLU A 226 -0.29 1.21 -30.99
CA GLU A 226 -1.70 0.84 -31.23
C GLU A 226 -2.63 1.32 -30.10
N SER A 227 -2.16 1.30 -28.85
CA SER A 227 -2.97 1.72 -27.68
C SER A 227 -2.97 3.22 -27.44
N ALA A 228 -2.25 4.02 -28.24
CA ALA A 228 -2.00 5.44 -27.97
C ALA A 228 -1.48 5.68 -26.54
N LYS A 229 -0.48 4.88 -26.13
CA LYS A 229 0.19 4.87 -24.82
C LYS A 229 -0.72 4.52 -23.62
N LYS A 230 -1.94 4.01 -23.84
CA LYS A 230 -2.82 3.55 -22.75
C LYS A 230 -2.38 2.22 -22.15
N GLN A 231 -1.62 1.43 -22.90
CA GLN A 231 -1.02 0.19 -22.44
C GLN A 231 0.49 0.25 -22.69
N VAL A 232 1.28 0.05 -21.64
CA VAL A 232 2.74 0.16 -21.69
C VAL A 232 3.34 -1.14 -21.16
N PRO A 233 3.70 -2.11 -22.02
CA PRO A 233 4.35 -3.33 -21.58
C PRO A 233 5.63 -3.06 -20.78
N TRP A 234 5.90 -3.91 -19.79
CA TRP A 234 7.00 -3.74 -18.85
C TRP A 234 7.78 -5.04 -18.68
N GLU A 235 9.06 -4.96 -18.35
CA GLU A 235 9.88 -6.13 -18.02
C GLU A 235 10.84 -5.85 -16.86
N SER A 236 11.16 -6.92 -16.12
CA SER A 236 12.25 -6.96 -15.15
C SER A 236 13.20 -8.07 -15.60
N SER A 237 14.44 -7.71 -15.90
CA SER A 237 15.45 -8.65 -16.42
C SER A 237 16.67 -8.70 -15.51
N SER A 238 17.19 -9.90 -15.30
CA SER A 238 18.47 -10.16 -14.62
C SER A 238 19.24 -11.27 -15.34
N ILE A 239 19.08 -11.36 -16.66
CA ILE A 239 19.85 -12.26 -17.52
C ILE A 239 21.25 -11.68 -17.75
N ALA A 240 22.28 -12.53 -17.68
CA ALA A 240 23.67 -12.09 -17.79
C ALA A 240 24.22 -12.09 -19.22
N GLY A 241 23.56 -12.79 -20.14
CA GLY A 241 23.98 -12.95 -21.53
C GLY A 241 22.82 -12.78 -22.51
N TYR A 242 23.10 -12.95 -23.80
CA TYR A 242 22.08 -12.85 -24.84
C TYR A 242 21.37 -14.17 -25.07
N PHE A 243 20.05 -14.11 -25.11
CA PHE A 243 19.22 -15.24 -25.54
C PHE A 243 18.39 -14.88 -26.77
N TYR A 244 18.34 -15.80 -27.73
CA TYR A 244 17.66 -15.63 -29.00
C TYR A 244 16.57 -16.70 -29.14
N LEU A 245 15.32 -16.24 -29.26
CA LEU A 245 14.16 -17.11 -29.44
C LEU A 245 14.23 -17.83 -30.80
N ALA A 246 14.46 -17.07 -31.87
CA ALA A 246 14.57 -17.56 -33.24
C ALA A 246 15.98 -17.30 -33.76
N GLY A 247 16.74 -18.36 -34.07
CA GLY A 247 18.06 -18.28 -34.72
C GLY A 247 19.14 -17.50 -33.94
N GLN A 248 20.33 -18.07 -33.81
CA GLN A 248 21.49 -17.26 -33.40
C GLN A 248 21.78 -16.25 -34.52
N PRO A 249 22.27 -15.04 -34.22
CA PRO A 249 22.76 -14.14 -35.25
C PRO A 249 23.82 -14.93 -36.02
N GLN A 250 23.57 -15.20 -37.31
CA GLN A 250 24.55 -15.85 -38.15
C GLN A 250 25.82 -15.00 -38.06
N GLN A 251 26.86 -15.54 -37.42
CA GLN A 251 28.21 -15.05 -37.65
C GLN A 251 28.40 -15.11 -39.15
N ALA A 252 28.37 -13.94 -39.78
CA ALA A 252 28.65 -13.84 -41.19
C ALA A 252 30.06 -14.41 -41.37
N LEU A 253 30.12 -15.63 -41.91
CA LEU A 253 31.33 -16.09 -42.58
C LEU A 253 31.67 -14.97 -43.56
N SER A 254 32.81 -14.34 -43.33
CA SER A 254 33.36 -13.23 -44.10
C SER A 254 33.25 -13.51 -45.60
N ILE A 255 32.19 -13.00 -46.23
CA ILE A 255 32.10 -12.77 -47.67
C ILE A 255 31.39 -11.43 -47.84
N ASN A 256 32.19 -10.36 -47.77
CA ASN A 256 31.83 -8.95 -47.95
C ASN A 256 30.77 -8.41 -46.98
N PRO A 257 30.94 -7.16 -46.47
CA PRO A 257 29.89 -6.56 -45.65
C PRO A 257 28.61 -6.48 -46.48
N PRO A 258 27.48 -7.08 -46.03
CA PRO A 258 26.23 -6.94 -46.75
C PRO A 258 25.90 -5.46 -46.81
N GLN A 259 25.51 -4.99 -47.99
CA GLN A 259 24.79 -3.73 -48.16
C GLN A 259 23.41 -3.87 -47.50
N SER A 260 23.37 -4.03 -46.18
CA SER A 260 22.17 -3.83 -45.38
C SER A 260 21.82 -2.35 -45.52
N THR A 261 20.74 -2.19 -46.28
CA THR A 261 20.17 -1.00 -46.91
C THR A 261 20.39 0.33 -46.18
N VAL A 262 20.71 1.37 -46.96
CA VAL A 262 20.66 2.78 -46.55
C VAL A 262 19.36 3.09 -45.77
N GLN A 263 18.26 2.42 -46.09
CA GLN A 263 16.99 2.50 -45.36
C GLN A 263 17.05 2.04 -43.89
N GLN A 264 17.70 0.93 -43.56
CA GLN A 264 17.83 0.48 -42.17
C GLN A 264 18.65 1.47 -41.34
N ARG A 265 19.76 1.98 -41.89
CA ARG A 265 20.55 3.04 -41.22
C ARG A 265 19.77 4.33 -41.08
N GLN A 266 19.00 4.73 -42.09
CA GLN A 266 18.13 5.91 -42.01
C GLN A 266 17.02 5.73 -40.97
N GLN A 267 16.46 4.54 -40.84
CA GLN A 267 15.40 4.25 -39.89
C GLN A 267 15.94 4.19 -38.44
N GLU A 268 17.12 3.64 -38.25
CA GLU A 268 17.85 3.65 -36.98
C GLU A 268 18.28 5.08 -36.59
N GLN A 269 18.74 5.89 -37.53
CA GLN A 269 19.04 7.30 -37.30
C GLN A 269 17.79 8.10 -36.91
N LYS A 270 16.65 7.88 -37.59
CA LYS A 270 15.36 8.49 -37.23
C LYS A 270 14.92 8.06 -35.83
N LEU A 271 15.10 6.78 -35.49
CA LEU A 271 14.77 6.26 -34.16
C LEU A 271 15.66 6.88 -33.08
N ASN A 272 16.97 6.99 -33.32
CA ASN A 272 17.91 7.59 -32.38
C ASN A 272 17.66 9.10 -32.21
N ALA A 273 17.32 9.82 -33.28
CA ALA A 273 16.91 11.22 -33.21
C ALA A 273 15.62 11.41 -32.42
N TYR A 274 14.65 10.50 -32.58
CA TYR A 274 13.41 10.50 -31.79
C TYR A 274 13.68 10.25 -30.29
N ILE A 275 14.57 9.30 -29.97
CA ILE A 275 15.00 9.03 -28.58
C ILE A 275 15.67 10.26 -27.97
N ALA A 276 16.61 10.88 -28.68
CA ALA A 276 17.29 12.08 -28.20
C ALA A 276 16.31 13.23 -27.96
N GLY A 277 15.27 13.36 -28.79
CA GLY A 277 14.17 14.32 -28.58
C GLY A 277 13.37 14.06 -27.31
N LEU A 278 12.97 12.80 -27.06
CA LEU A 278 12.26 12.41 -25.83
C LEU A 278 13.12 12.64 -24.58
N GLU A 279 14.42 12.38 -24.65
CA GLU A 279 15.36 12.63 -23.55
C GLU A 279 15.58 14.12 -23.28
N ALA A 280 15.52 14.97 -24.31
CA ALA A 280 15.57 16.41 -24.15
C ALA A 280 14.28 16.95 -23.52
N GLU A 281 13.12 16.51 -24.00
CA GLU A 281 11.80 16.88 -23.46
C GLU A 281 11.67 16.47 -21.98
N LYS A 282 12.12 15.25 -21.64
CA LYS A 282 12.19 14.78 -20.25
C LYS A 282 13.04 15.70 -19.37
N ARG A 283 14.23 16.10 -19.84
CA ARG A 283 15.12 17.02 -19.11
C ARG A 283 14.48 18.40 -18.91
N GLN A 284 13.75 18.88 -19.89
CA GLN A 284 13.06 20.17 -19.82
C GLN A 284 11.92 20.14 -18.79
N LEU A 285 11.11 19.08 -18.79
CA LEU A 285 10.08 18.84 -17.77
C LEU A 285 10.67 18.70 -16.36
N GLU A 286 11.85 18.07 -16.23
CA GLU A 286 12.56 17.97 -14.94
C GLU A 286 13.03 19.35 -14.43
N GLN A 287 13.52 20.21 -15.33
CA GLN A 287 13.91 21.58 -14.98
C GLN A 287 12.71 22.44 -14.57
N GLU A 288 11.62 22.40 -15.34
CA GLU A 288 10.38 23.12 -15.02
C GLU A 288 9.81 22.68 -13.67
N ARG A 289 9.79 21.37 -13.40
CA ARG A 289 9.40 20.83 -12.09
C ARG A 289 10.30 21.32 -10.96
N ALA A 290 11.62 21.40 -11.19
CA ALA A 290 12.54 21.91 -10.19
C ALA A 290 12.32 23.41 -9.91
N GLU A 291 11.97 24.19 -10.92
CA GLU A 291 11.64 25.61 -10.78
C GLU A 291 10.33 25.81 -10.01
N LEU A 292 9.27 25.08 -10.39
CA LEU A 292 7.99 25.11 -9.69
C LEU A 292 8.13 24.70 -8.21
N ALA A 293 9.00 23.73 -7.91
CA ALA A 293 9.30 23.32 -6.54
C ALA A 293 9.94 24.46 -5.73
N ARG A 294 10.92 25.19 -6.31
CA ARG A 294 11.52 26.36 -5.66
C ARG A 294 10.49 27.47 -5.42
N ARG A 295 9.61 27.71 -6.40
CA ARG A 295 8.55 28.72 -6.28
C ARG A 295 7.54 28.38 -5.19
N ARG A 296 7.14 27.11 -5.09
CA ARG A 296 6.25 26.60 -4.03
C ARG A 296 6.88 26.83 -2.64
N GLN A 297 8.16 26.52 -2.48
CA GLN A 297 8.88 26.72 -1.21
C GLN A 297 8.92 28.19 -0.78
N GLN A 298 9.12 29.12 -1.73
CA GLN A 298 9.09 30.56 -1.43
C GLN A 298 7.71 31.02 -0.93
N LEU A 299 6.63 30.56 -1.57
CA LEU A 299 5.27 30.92 -1.20
C LEU A 299 4.88 30.34 0.17
N ASP A 300 5.25 29.09 0.43
CA ASP A 300 5.00 28.44 1.72
C ASP A 300 5.77 29.16 2.86
N GLN A 301 7.02 29.60 2.64
CA GLN A 301 7.79 30.41 3.61
C GLN A 301 7.13 31.76 3.89
N GLU A 302 6.61 32.43 2.86
CA GLU A 302 5.92 33.71 3.02
C GLU A 302 4.60 33.55 3.80
N ALA A 303 3.85 32.49 3.53
CA ALA A 303 2.62 32.18 4.24
C ALA A 303 2.87 31.84 5.72
N ALA A 304 3.89 31.05 6.02
CA ALA A 304 4.27 30.69 7.39
C ALA A 304 4.63 31.92 8.23
N LYS A 305 5.37 32.87 7.65
CA LYS A 305 5.72 34.12 8.32
C LYS A 305 4.48 34.94 8.68
N LYS A 306 3.53 35.09 7.75
CA LYS A 306 2.27 35.82 7.98
C LYS A 306 1.39 35.15 9.05
N LEU A 307 1.35 33.82 9.07
CA LEU A 307 0.56 33.07 10.04
C LEU A 307 1.13 33.24 11.46
N ALA A 308 2.45 33.13 11.62
CA ALA A 308 3.11 33.33 12.91
C ALA A 308 2.88 34.75 13.48
N GLU A 309 2.95 35.77 12.62
CA GLU A 309 2.66 37.15 13.00
C GLU A 309 1.19 37.33 13.44
N SER A 310 0.25 36.59 12.85
CA SER A 310 -1.18 36.67 13.19
C SER A 310 -1.55 35.94 14.50
N GLN A 311 -0.85 34.85 14.84
CA GLN A 311 -1.19 33.98 15.98
C GLN A 311 -0.52 34.40 17.30
N ALA A 312 0.60 35.12 17.23
CA ALA A 312 1.35 35.54 18.41
C ALA A 312 0.50 36.23 19.51
N PRO A 313 -0.50 37.09 19.20
CA PRO A 313 -1.36 37.70 20.23
C PRO A 313 -2.30 36.71 20.92
N GLN A 314 -2.86 35.73 20.19
CA GLN A 314 -3.75 34.72 20.75
C GLN A 314 -2.98 33.75 21.64
N GLU A 315 -1.79 33.33 21.21
CA GLU A 315 -0.94 32.42 21.99
C GLU A 315 -0.51 33.07 23.32
N LYS A 316 -0.20 34.36 23.30
CA LYS A 316 0.11 35.12 24.52
C LYS A 316 -1.07 35.14 25.49
N ARG A 317 -2.29 35.38 25.01
CA ARG A 317 -3.52 35.37 25.86
C ARG A 317 -3.80 33.99 26.46
N LEU A 318 -3.63 32.92 25.68
CA LEU A 318 -3.88 31.56 26.15
C LEU A 318 -2.89 31.16 27.25
N ARG A 319 -1.60 31.51 27.09
CA ARG A 319 -0.58 31.27 28.12
C ARG A 319 -0.92 31.96 29.44
N GLU A 320 -1.47 33.16 29.36
CA GLU A 320 -1.91 33.92 30.53
C GLU A 320 -3.14 33.28 31.20
N GLN A 321 -4.10 32.77 30.43
CA GLN A 321 -5.25 32.04 30.99
C GLN A 321 -4.85 30.72 31.67
N LEU A 322 -3.90 30.00 31.08
CA LEU A 322 -3.41 28.74 31.64
C LEU A 322 -2.70 28.95 32.98
N SER A 323 -1.90 30.00 33.11
CA SER A 323 -1.23 30.29 34.38
C SER A 323 -2.24 30.58 35.50
N VAL A 324 -3.33 31.28 35.20
CA VAL A 324 -4.43 31.53 36.15
C VAL A 324 -5.09 30.22 36.57
N LEU A 325 -5.48 29.36 35.63
CA LEU A 325 -6.13 28.08 35.95
C LEU A 325 -5.22 27.15 36.76
N GLU A 326 -3.93 27.13 36.49
CA GLU A 326 -2.97 26.34 37.27
C GLU A 326 -2.89 26.82 38.72
N THR A 327 -2.89 28.13 38.94
CA THR A 327 -2.90 28.69 40.31
C THR A 327 -4.17 28.32 41.07
N GLU A 328 -5.33 28.34 40.41
CA GLU A 328 -6.61 28.00 41.02
C GLU A 328 -6.72 26.50 41.35
N ARG A 329 -6.22 25.64 40.45
CA ARG A 329 -6.16 24.19 40.69
C ARG A 329 -5.37 23.85 41.94
N ARG A 330 -4.19 24.47 42.11
CA ARG A 330 -3.34 24.26 43.30
C ARG A 330 -4.05 24.68 44.59
N ARG A 331 -4.80 25.79 44.53
CA ARG A 331 -5.59 26.26 45.68
C ARG A 331 -6.67 25.26 46.08
N LEU A 332 -7.47 24.79 45.12
CA LEU A 332 -8.54 23.81 45.38
C LEU A 332 -7.99 22.48 45.92
N GLU A 333 -6.83 22.06 45.44
CA GLU A 333 -6.18 20.82 45.91
C GLU A 333 -5.74 20.93 47.38
N GLN A 334 -5.19 22.08 47.78
CA GLN A 334 -4.86 22.35 49.19
C GLN A 334 -6.11 22.36 50.07
N GLU A 335 -7.20 22.97 49.61
CA GLU A 335 -8.46 23.02 50.35
C GLU A 335 -9.08 21.64 50.55
N ARG A 336 -9.04 20.78 49.51
CA ARG A 336 -9.49 19.38 49.61
C ARG A 336 -8.72 18.61 50.68
N LEU A 337 -7.39 18.73 50.68
CA LEU A 337 -6.53 18.05 51.65
C LEU A 337 -6.80 18.52 53.09
N ALA A 338 -7.05 19.82 53.29
CA ALA A 338 -7.40 20.36 54.60
C ALA A 338 -8.75 19.81 55.10
N LEU A 339 -9.76 19.73 54.23
CA LEU A 339 -11.07 19.17 54.55
C LEU A 339 -11.00 17.69 54.95
N GLU A 340 -10.20 16.89 54.23
CA GLU A 340 -9.98 15.48 54.55
C GLU A 340 -9.31 15.31 55.92
N ALA A 341 -8.35 16.16 56.26
CA ALA A 341 -7.69 16.14 57.57
C ALA A 341 -8.67 16.46 58.71
N ALA A 342 -9.48 17.52 58.55
CA ALA A 342 -10.47 17.93 59.55
C ALA A 342 -11.53 16.83 59.79
N ARG A 343 -11.97 16.15 58.72
CA ARG A 343 -12.92 15.03 58.83
C ARG A 343 -12.34 13.88 59.66
N ARG A 344 -11.08 13.50 59.40
CA ARG A 344 -10.39 12.45 60.16
C ARG A 344 -10.25 12.78 61.64
N GLU A 345 -10.00 14.05 61.96
CA GLU A 345 -9.91 14.53 63.34
C GLU A 345 -11.26 14.46 64.05
N THR A 346 -12.33 14.88 63.36
CA THR A 346 -13.70 14.78 63.89
C THR A 346 -14.11 13.33 64.17
N GLU A 347 -13.79 12.41 63.26
CA GLU A 347 -14.05 10.97 63.43
C GLU A 347 -13.28 10.39 64.65
N ARG A 348 -12.05 10.85 64.89
CA ARG A 348 -11.26 10.46 66.08
C ARG A 348 -11.90 10.96 67.37
N MET A 349 -12.26 12.25 67.44
CA MET A 349 -12.91 12.82 68.63
C MET A 349 -14.23 12.11 68.95
N GLN A 350 -15.04 11.80 67.93
CA GLN A 350 -16.28 11.02 68.13
C GLN A 350 -16.00 9.61 68.67
N ALA A 351 -14.97 8.93 68.18
CA ALA A 351 -14.58 7.62 68.67
C ALA A 351 -14.12 7.65 70.14
N GLU A 352 -13.36 8.67 70.53
CA GLU A 352 -12.93 8.89 71.92
C GLU A 352 -14.10 9.18 72.86
N HIS A 353 -15.00 10.09 72.46
CA HIS A 353 -16.22 10.39 73.22
C HIS A 353 -17.10 9.15 73.39
N ALA A 354 -17.26 8.33 72.35
CA ALA A 354 -18.01 7.08 72.41
C ALA A 354 -17.35 6.03 73.35
N ALA A 355 -16.03 5.99 73.41
CA ALA A 355 -15.28 5.12 74.32
C ALA A 355 -15.46 5.55 75.79
N GLN A 356 -15.40 6.85 76.08
CA GLN A 356 -15.62 7.40 77.42
C GLN A 356 -17.07 7.19 77.91
N ALA A 357 -18.07 7.39 77.05
CA ALA A 357 -19.47 7.12 77.38
C ALA A 357 -19.71 5.63 77.75
N LYS A 358 -19.03 4.70 77.06
CA LYS A 358 -19.09 3.26 77.40
C LYS A 358 -18.43 2.92 78.73
N GLN A 359 -17.42 3.68 79.17
CA GLN A 359 -16.80 3.52 80.48
C GLN A 359 -17.70 4.04 81.62
N GLN A 360 -18.35 5.19 81.43
CA GLN A 360 -19.27 5.76 82.42
C GLN A 360 -20.56 4.94 82.60
N ALA A 361 -21.02 4.24 81.56
CA ALA A 361 -22.17 3.33 81.64
C ALA A 361 -21.91 2.05 82.46
N LYS A 362 -20.66 1.74 82.85
CA LYS A 362 -20.30 0.57 83.68
C LYS A 362 -20.30 0.84 85.19
N SER A 363 -20.58 2.07 85.65
CA SER A 363 -20.44 2.47 87.06
C SER A 363 -21.68 3.12 87.71
N ALA A 364 -22.89 2.90 87.20
CA ALA A 364 -24.12 3.47 87.78
C ALA A 364 -25.18 2.39 88.12
N PRO A 365 -25.84 2.45 89.31
CA PRO A 365 -26.89 1.53 89.71
C PRO A 365 -28.28 1.90 89.13
N THR A 366 -29.17 0.92 89.20
CA THR A 366 -30.55 0.85 88.69
C THR A 366 -31.59 1.74 89.40
N ALA A 367 -32.70 2.00 88.68
CA ALA A 367 -34.01 2.59 89.07
C ALA A 367 -34.16 4.11 88.83
N SER A 368 -35.30 4.71 88.44
CA SER A 368 -36.66 4.27 88.07
C SER A 368 -37.46 5.51 87.60
N ALA A 369 -38.31 5.34 86.58
CA ALA A 369 -39.59 6.01 86.28
C ALA A 369 -39.75 7.56 86.08
N ALA A 370 -40.55 7.86 85.05
CA ALA A 370 -41.07 9.11 84.47
C ALA A 370 -42.12 9.84 85.37
N PRO A 371 -42.87 10.93 84.98
CA PRO A 371 -43.10 11.45 83.62
C PRO A 371 -43.18 12.98 83.40
N SER A 372 -43.36 13.27 82.10
CA SER A 372 -43.62 14.47 81.30
C SER A 372 -44.69 15.45 81.77
N VAL A 373 -44.48 16.75 81.47
CA VAL A 373 -45.57 17.72 81.24
C VAL A 373 -45.27 18.60 80.02
N THR A 374 -46.21 18.56 79.09
CA THR A 374 -46.37 19.35 77.87
C THR A 374 -47.22 20.59 78.19
N VAL A 375 -46.89 21.78 77.65
CA VAL A 375 -47.87 22.87 77.49
C VAL A 375 -47.65 23.57 76.13
N ALA A 376 -48.74 23.65 75.37
CA ALA A 376 -48.89 24.27 74.05
C ALA A 376 -49.27 25.77 74.16
N GLY A 377 -49.21 26.50 73.02
CA GLY A 377 -49.37 27.98 72.85
C GLY A 377 -50.77 28.57 73.06
N PRO A 378 -51.31 29.53 72.26
CA PRO A 378 -50.78 30.35 71.15
C PRO A 378 -51.20 31.87 71.19
N GLY A 379 -50.91 32.67 70.14
CA GLY A 379 -51.56 33.98 69.85
C GLY A 379 -50.70 34.95 69.01
N ALA A 380 -50.87 35.06 67.68
CA ALA A 380 -51.66 36.08 66.92
C ALA A 380 -51.09 37.52 67.03
N GLY A 381 -50.41 38.09 66.02
CA GLY A 381 -50.92 38.82 64.82
C GLY A 381 -50.93 40.36 65.07
N PRO A 382 -50.91 41.32 64.09
CA PRO A 382 -51.16 41.26 62.63
C PRO A 382 -50.10 41.99 61.72
N GLY A 383 -50.05 41.76 60.39
CA GLY A 383 -50.57 42.64 59.29
C GLY A 383 -49.49 43.63 58.77
N VAL A 384 -49.14 43.81 57.48
CA VAL A 384 -49.92 44.18 56.28
C VAL A 384 -49.04 43.97 55.01
N GLY A 385 -49.65 43.62 53.85
CA GLY A 385 -49.03 43.47 52.51
C GLY A 385 -48.85 44.79 51.71
N PRO A 386 -48.82 44.81 50.35
CA PRO A 386 -49.73 44.08 49.47
C PRO A 386 -49.15 43.41 48.20
N GLN A 387 -50.03 42.63 47.55
CA GLN A 387 -49.90 41.86 46.30
C GLN A 387 -50.18 42.68 45.03
N ALA A 388 -49.76 42.14 43.87
CA ALA A 388 -50.55 41.95 42.63
C ALA A 388 -49.63 41.39 41.52
N SER A 389 -50.01 40.59 40.51
CA SER A 389 -51.17 39.75 40.18
C SER A 389 -50.83 39.04 38.85
N VAL A 390 -51.31 37.81 38.65
CA VAL A 390 -51.14 36.99 37.43
C VAL A 390 -52.27 37.29 36.42
N GLY A 391 -51.97 37.24 35.11
CA GLY A 391 -52.97 37.24 34.03
C GLY A 391 -52.46 36.65 32.70
N SER A 392 -53.29 35.82 32.09
CA SER A 392 -53.30 35.34 30.67
C SER A 392 -54.78 35.10 30.33
N PRO A 393 -55.31 35.14 29.06
CA PRO A 393 -54.70 34.63 27.80
C PRO A 393 -55.09 35.31 26.43
N LYS A 394 -54.35 34.99 25.32
CA LYS A 394 -54.63 34.81 23.83
C LYS A 394 -55.67 35.70 23.04
N PRO A 395 -55.70 35.74 21.66
CA PRO A 395 -54.68 35.58 20.58
C PRO A 395 -54.82 36.53 19.30
N TRP A 396 -53.91 36.34 18.32
CA TRP A 396 -53.95 36.61 16.84
C TRP A 396 -53.39 37.92 16.17
N GLN A 397 -52.32 37.67 15.38
CA GLN A 397 -51.92 38.12 14.03
C GLN A 397 -51.23 39.47 13.68
N SER A 398 -50.00 39.26 13.16
CA SER A 398 -49.27 39.88 12.03
C SER A 398 -49.01 41.39 11.97
N SER A 399 -47.73 41.75 12.06
CA SER A 399 -47.06 42.47 10.99
C SER A 399 -45.56 42.15 10.97
N GLN A 400 -45.03 42.05 9.76
CA GLN A 400 -43.67 41.69 9.43
C GLN A 400 -42.70 42.82 9.81
N GLN A 401 -41.56 42.46 10.41
CA GLN A 401 -40.29 43.17 10.21
C GLN A 401 -39.14 42.19 10.45
N SER A 402 -38.32 42.04 9.42
CA SER A 402 -37.23 41.06 9.29
C SER A 402 -36.14 41.25 10.35
N PRO A 403 -35.63 40.18 11.00
CA PRO A 403 -34.39 40.25 11.75
C PRO A 403 -33.17 40.21 10.80
N PRO A 404 -32.04 40.82 11.20
CA PRO A 404 -30.83 40.80 10.39
C PRO A 404 -30.30 39.37 10.24
N ALA A 405 -29.83 39.05 9.03
CA ALA A 405 -29.39 37.72 8.63
C ALA A 405 -28.36 37.13 9.60
N GLN A 406 -28.80 36.18 10.42
CA GLN A 406 -27.90 35.27 11.13
C GLN A 406 -27.27 34.34 10.11
N ARG A 407 -25.94 34.36 10.01
CA ARG A 407 -25.19 33.31 9.31
C ARG A 407 -25.47 31.97 10.02
N PRO A 408 -25.79 30.89 9.29
CA PRO A 408 -26.14 29.62 9.91
C PRO A 408 -24.94 29.03 10.65
N ARG A 409 -25.17 28.48 11.85
CA ARG A 409 -24.21 27.58 12.51
C ARG A 409 -24.14 26.28 11.71
N PRO A 410 -22.95 25.71 11.44
CA PRO A 410 -22.84 24.44 10.73
C PRO A 410 -23.44 23.31 11.59
N ARG A 411 -24.31 22.49 10.99
CA ARG A 411 -24.75 21.23 11.59
C ARG A 411 -23.53 20.29 11.65
N ALA A 412 -23.29 19.63 12.78
CA ALA A 412 -22.29 18.58 12.88
C ALA A 412 -22.64 17.47 11.88
N ASP A 413 -21.77 17.24 10.90
CA ASP A 413 -21.97 16.20 9.89
C ASP A 413 -21.88 14.81 10.54
N ASP A 414 -22.73 13.87 10.13
CA ASP A 414 -22.68 12.47 10.55
C ASP A 414 -21.32 11.84 10.17
N ARG A 415 -20.73 11.00 11.04
CA ARG A 415 -19.40 10.38 10.87
C ARG A 415 -19.26 9.71 9.51
N ALA A 416 -20.31 9.03 9.03
CA ALA A 416 -20.32 8.40 7.70
C ALA A 416 -20.24 9.42 6.55
N THR A 417 -20.85 10.60 6.72
CA THR A 417 -20.79 11.70 5.75
C THR A 417 -19.38 12.30 5.70
N VAL A 418 -18.75 12.48 6.85
CA VAL A 418 -17.36 12.96 6.96
C VAL A 418 -16.39 11.97 6.33
N LEU A 419 -16.50 10.68 6.64
CA LEU A 419 -15.65 9.63 6.05
C LEU A 419 -15.82 9.54 4.52
N ASN A 420 -17.04 9.73 4.01
CA ASN A 420 -17.29 9.79 2.57
C ASN A 420 -16.68 11.04 1.91
N ARG A 421 -16.63 12.19 2.61
CA ARG A 421 -15.90 13.38 2.15
C ARG A 421 -14.38 13.22 2.23
N LEU A 422 -13.89 12.35 3.10
CA LEU A 422 -12.48 12.00 3.19
C LEU A 422 -12.08 10.92 2.19
N ALA A 423 -13.00 10.25 1.52
CA ALA A 423 -12.65 9.31 0.45
C ALA A 423 -11.98 10.04 -0.72
N GLY A 424 -10.86 9.54 -1.23
CA GLY A 424 -10.05 10.18 -2.28
C GLY A 424 -8.57 9.81 -2.13
N VAL A 425 -7.72 10.24 -3.05
CA VAL A 425 -6.27 10.12 -2.87
C VAL A 425 -5.77 11.40 -2.21
N TRP A 426 -4.99 11.25 -1.15
CA TRP A 426 -4.54 12.34 -0.31
C TRP A 426 -3.03 12.30 -0.16
N ARG A 427 -2.36 13.41 -0.36
CA ARG A 427 -0.94 13.52 -0.05
C ARG A 427 -0.76 14.18 1.30
N PHE A 428 0.05 13.59 2.17
CA PHE A 428 0.50 14.26 3.39
C PHE A 428 1.76 15.07 3.11
N GLU A 429 1.63 16.37 3.29
CA GLU A 429 2.72 17.33 3.14
C GLU A 429 3.02 17.89 4.53
N THR A 430 4.16 17.53 5.12
CA THR A 430 4.65 18.24 6.33
C THR A 430 5.59 19.36 5.92
N GLU A 431 5.65 20.42 6.72
CA GLU A 431 6.47 21.60 6.44
C GLU A 431 7.99 21.33 6.36
N GLY A 432 8.48 20.20 6.88
CA GLY A 432 9.87 19.75 6.73
C GLY A 432 10.28 19.27 5.32
N ASN A 433 9.47 19.55 4.29
CA ASN A 433 9.64 19.12 2.89
C ASN A 433 9.74 17.58 2.71
N ARG A 434 9.24 16.82 3.69
CA ARG A 434 9.01 15.39 3.56
C ARG A 434 7.63 15.22 2.95
N ASN A 435 7.62 14.88 1.66
CA ASN A 435 6.42 14.42 1.00
C ASN A 435 6.22 12.96 1.40
N TYR A 436 5.21 12.74 2.22
CA TYR A 436 4.77 11.38 2.47
C TYR A 436 4.00 10.90 1.23
N PRO A 437 4.10 9.61 0.90
CA PRO A 437 3.38 9.01 -0.20
C PRO A 437 1.90 9.35 -0.23
N MET A 438 1.31 9.24 -1.41
CA MET A 438 -0.13 9.46 -1.56
C MET A 438 -0.89 8.32 -0.86
N LEU A 439 -1.84 8.71 -0.02
CA LEU A 439 -2.70 7.87 0.80
C LEU A 439 -4.08 7.82 0.17
N GLN A 440 -4.49 6.64 -0.29
CA GLN A 440 -5.82 6.46 -0.83
C GLN A 440 -6.81 6.11 0.28
N LEU A 441 -7.83 6.95 0.48
CA LEU A 441 -8.94 6.75 1.41
C LEU A 441 -10.19 6.32 0.63
N LYS A 442 -10.92 5.29 1.08
CA LYS A 442 -12.11 4.76 0.37
C LYS A 442 -13.41 5.04 1.14
N PRO A 443 -14.55 5.29 0.46
CA PRO A 443 -15.83 5.53 1.13
C PRO A 443 -16.45 4.22 1.64
N GLY A 444 -17.06 4.24 2.84
CA GLY A 444 -17.98 3.19 3.30
C GLY A 444 -17.44 2.09 4.24
N GLY A 445 -16.39 2.33 5.03
CA GLY A 445 -16.00 1.42 6.11
C GLY A 445 -15.54 2.19 7.35
N ASP A 446 -15.95 1.76 8.54
CA ASP A 446 -15.71 2.44 9.82
C ASP A 446 -14.23 2.48 10.27
N THR A 447 -13.29 2.11 9.38
CA THR A 447 -11.86 2.08 9.63
C THR A 447 -11.11 2.44 8.35
N LEU A 448 -10.33 3.53 8.41
CA LEU A 448 -9.55 4.04 7.29
C LEU A 448 -8.16 3.37 7.30
N TYR A 449 -7.84 2.59 6.27
CA TYR A 449 -6.48 2.09 6.02
C TYR A 449 -5.96 2.74 4.74
N GLY A 450 -4.74 3.28 4.79
CA GLY A 450 -4.07 3.91 3.66
C GLY A 450 -2.72 3.25 3.40
N THR A 451 -2.47 2.86 2.17
CA THR A 451 -1.17 2.36 1.70
C THR A 451 -0.40 3.48 1.00
N LEU A 452 0.91 3.50 1.17
CA LEU A 452 1.80 4.45 0.52
C LEU A 452 1.81 4.23 -1.00
N VAL A 453 1.37 5.24 -1.77
CA VAL A 453 1.47 5.22 -3.23
C VAL A 453 2.55 6.20 -3.70
N GLY A 454 3.53 5.69 -4.46
CA GLY A 454 4.12 6.46 -5.57
C GLY A 454 5.46 7.18 -5.41
N ASP A 455 6.35 6.86 -4.46
CA ASP A 455 7.73 7.38 -4.53
C ASP A 455 8.78 6.32 -4.16
N GLN A 456 9.71 6.05 -5.10
CA GLN A 456 10.82 5.09 -4.94
C GLN A 456 12.07 5.69 -4.29
N ARG A 457 12.07 6.98 -3.93
CA ARG A 457 13.22 7.65 -3.30
C ARG A 457 13.18 7.70 -1.77
N LEU A 458 12.22 7.03 -1.15
CA LEU A 458 12.00 7.13 0.28
C LEU A 458 13.08 6.40 1.08
N VAL A 459 13.90 7.20 1.77
CA VAL A 459 14.94 6.77 2.71
C VAL A 459 14.33 6.10 3.96
N ASP A 460 13.01 6.28 4.19
CA ASP A 460 12.22 5.70 5.28
C ASP A 460 10.83 5.23 4.76
N ARG A 461 10.37 4.03 5.12
CA ARG A 461 9.01 3.48 4.87
C ARG A 461 8.05 3.98 5.95
N VAL A 462 6.87 4.48 5.58
CA VAL A 462 5.86 5.02 6.51
C VAL A 462 4.57 4.19 6.43
N GLU A 463 3.98 3.78 7.54
CA GLU A 463 2.78 2.95 7.58
C GLU A 463 1.71 3.66 8.39
N LEU A 464 0.50 3.81 7.85
CA LEU A 464 -0.62 4.37 8.61
C LEU A 464 -1.15 3.32 9.58
N SER A 465 -0.91 3.49 10.87
CA SER A 465 -1.31 2.55 11.91
C SER A 465 -2.59 2.95 12.67
N GLY A 466 -3.11 4.16 12.47
CA GLY A 466 -4.41 4.56 13.05
C GLY A 466 -5.02 5.80 12.41
N LEU A 467 -6.35 5.87 12.35
CA LEU A 467 -7.08 7.04 11.83
C LEU A 467 -8.49 7.13 12.44
N ALA A 468 -8.81 8.26 13.07
CA ALA A 468 -10.07 8.49 13.79
C ALA A 468 -10.58 9.93 13.59
N VAL A 469 -11.88 10.15 13.81
CA VAL A 469 -12.47 11.50 13.86
C VAL A 469 -13.19 11.67 15.19
N GLU A 470 -12.83 12.69 15.95
CA GLU A 470 -13.36 13.03 17.26
C GLU A 470 -13.58 14.55 17.35
N ASP A 471 -14.78 14.98 17.77
CA ASP A 471 -15.16 16.40 17.89
C ASP A 471 -14.87 17.29 16.67
N GLY A 472 -14.97 16.72 15.46
CA GLY A 472 -14.70 17.41 14.20
C GLY A 472 -13.22 17.47 13.79
N ASN A 473 -12.33 16.90 14.58
CA ASN A 473 -10.90 16.77 14.28
C ASN A 473 -10.55 15.38 13.77
N LEU A 474 -9.72 15.31 12.74
CA LEU A 474 -9.14 14.11 12.16
C LEU A 474 -7.82 13.79 12.88
N HIS A 475 -7.74 12.62 13.50
CA HIS A 475 -6.56 12.07 14.17
C HIS A 475 -5.94 10.97 13.31
N VAL A 476 -4.64 11.02 13.04
CA VAL A 476 -3.90 10.16 12.10
C VAL A 476 -2.64 9.67 12.81
N ARG A 477 -2.33 8.37 12.79
CA ARG A 477 -1.11 7.80 13.38
C ARG A 477 -0.32 7.03 12.34
N MET A 478 0.99 7.30 12.28
CA MET A 478 1.91 6.78 11.26
C MET A 478 3.19 6.23 11.89
N ASP A 479 3.68 5.09 11.43
CA ASP A 479 4.92 4.45 11.88
C ASP A 479 5.97 4.44 10.77
N ILE A 480 7.19 4.90 11.07
CA ILE A 480 8.27 5.17 10.11
C ILE A 480 9.46 4.22 10.39
N ARG A 481 9.94 3.49 9.37
CA ARG A 481 11.01 2.47 9.44
C ARG A 481 12.11 2.68 8.38
N ARG A 482 13.38 2.41 8.72
CA ARG A 482 14.53 2.52 7.79
C ARG A 482 14.85 1.22 7.04
N PRO A 483 15.27 1.28 5.75
CA PRO A 483 15.62 0.10 4.95
C PRO A 483 16.81 -0.73 5.49
N ALA A 484 17.89 -0.07 5.93
CA ALA A 484 19.09 -0.77 6.44
C ALA A 484 18.83 -1.58 7.73
N GLN A 485 17.73 -1.27 8.41
CA GLN A 485 17.34 -1.88 9.68
C GLN A 485 16.56 -3.18 9.47
N GLU A 486 15.77 -3.26 8.39
CA GLU A 486 15.00 -4.44 8.02
C GLU A 486 15.93 -5.61 7.68
N GLN A 487 17.06 -5.34 7.00
CA GLN A 487 18.09 -6.34 6.75
C GLN A 487 18.79 -6.81 8.05
N ALA A 488 19.08 -5.90 9.00
CA ALA A 488 19.72 -6.27 10.26
C ALA A 488 18.80 -7.14 11.14
N ASP A 489 17.51 -6.79 11.24
CA ASP A 489 16.52 -7.55 12.00
C ASP A 489 16.18 -8.89 11.34
N LEU A 490 16.18 -8.95 10.01
CA LEU A 490 15.96 -10.19 9.25
C LEU A 490 17.17 -11.12 9.39
N VAL A 491 18.40 -10.59 9.28
CA VAL A 491 19.63 -11.34 9.50
C VAL A 491 19.73 -11.83 10.94
N HIS A 492 19.32 -11.02 11.93
CA HIS A 492 19.34 -11.42 13.34
C HIS A 492 18.26 -12.49 13.64
N ARG A 493 17.06 -12.39 13.04
CA ARG A 493 16.01 -13.40 13.16
C ARG A 493 16.39 -14.71 12.49
N LEU A 494 16.93 -14.65 11.26
CA LEU A 494 17.44 -15.83 10.54
C LEU A 494 18.58 -16.50 11.31
N ARG A 495 19.50 -15.73 11.90
CA ARG A 495 20.62 -16.28 12.68
C ARG A 495 20.16 -16.96 13.98
N ASN A 496 19.06 -16.50 14.58
CA ASN A 496 18.46 -17.14 15.75
C ASN A 496 17.66 -18.39 15.39
N VAL A 497 16.95 -18.40 14.25
CA VAL A 497 16.20 -19.55 13.73
C VAL A 497 17.15 -20.67 13.27
N VAL A 498 18.24 -20.35 12.57
CA VAL A 498 19.24 -21.33 12.10
C VAL A 498 20.00 -21.99 13.26
N ARG A 499 20.09 -21.35 14.42
CA ARG A 499 20.78 -21.89 15.60
C ARG A 499 19.89 -22.71 16.55
N GLY A 500 18.59 -22.83 16.27
CA GLY A 500 17.68 -23.68 17.05
C GLY A 500 17.60 -23.35 18.54
N GLN A 501 17.93 -22.12 18.97
CA GLN A 501 17.88 -21.73 20.37
C GLN A 501 16.53 -21.09 20.73
N GLU A 502 15.61 -21.90 21.25
CA GLU A 502 14.65 -21.44 22.25
C GLU A 502 15.28 -21.65 23.64
N GLN A 503 15.77 -20.61 24.32
CA GLN A 503 15.73 -20.58 25.79
C GLN A 503 16.02 -19.22 26.44
N SER A 504 15.34 -19.08 27.57
CA SER A 504 15.16 -17.98 28.52
C SER A 504 16.42 -17.43 29.19
N ARG A 505 16.32 -16.12 29.55
CA ARG A 505 16.97 -15.35 30.63
C ARG A 505 18.52 -15.42 30.77
N ASN A 506 19.09 -14.21 30.88
CA ASN A 506 20.49 -13.87 31.19
C ASN A 506 21.52 -13.92 30.05
N GLN A 507 21.40 -12.99 29.10
CA GLN A 507 22.58 -12.41 28.45
C GLN A 507 22.43 -10.88 28.35
N ARG A 508 23.50 -10.15 28.71
CA ARG A 508 23.60 -8.68 28.63
C ARG A 508 23.42 -8.19 27.18
N PRO A 509 22.91 -6.97 26.97
CA PRO A 509 22.22 -6.61 25.75
C PRO A 509 23.18 -6.42 24.58
N THR A 510 23.13 -7.34 23.62
CA THR A 510 23.46 -7.02 22.23
C THR A 510 22.30 -6.18 21.69
N ARG A 511 22.59 -4.93 21.30
CA ARG A 511 21.68 -3.87 20.80
C ARG A 511 20.32 -4.40 20.32
N GLY A 512 19.24 -4.00 21.00
CA GLY A 512 17.86 -4.29 20.61
C GLY A 512 17.48 -3.73 19.23
N PRO A 513 16.28 -4.09 18.72
CA PRO A 513 15.79 -3.59 17.44
C PRO A 513 15.84 -2.06 17.46
N ALA A 514 16.34 -1.46 16.39
CA ALA A 514 16.45 0.00 16.33
C ALA A 514 15.05 0.66 16.40
N PRO A 515 14.96 1.92 16.85
CA PRO A 515 13.67 2.56 17.14
C PRO A 515 12.81 2.74 15.88
N VAL A 516 11.59 2.22 15.90
CA VAL A 516 10.51 2.64 14.98
C VAL A 516 10.10 4.04 15.38
N ARG A 517 9.97 4.95 14.42
CA ARG A 517 9.55 6.31 14.73
C ARG A 517 8.06 6.48 14.52
N THR A 518 7.30 6.87 15.53
CA THR A 518 5.85 7.04 15.42
C THR A 518 5.52 8.52 15.35
N VAL A 519 4.60 8.90 14.48
CA VAL A 519 4.10 10.26 14.29
C VAL A 519 2.59 10.27 14.37
N GLU A 520 2.02 11.14 15.20
CA GLU A 520 0.58 11.35 15.34
C GLU A 520 0.20 12.74 14.86
N CYS A 521 -0.78 12.86 13.97
CA CYS A 521 -1.28 14.10 13.42
C CYS A 521 -2.74 14.35 13.77
N VAL A 522 -3.09 15.59 14.09
CA VAL A 522 -4.47 16.00 14.39
C VAL A 522 -4.84 17.25 13.61
N GLY A 523 -6.03 17.34 13.01
CA GLY A 523 -6.47 18.61 12.45
C GLY A 523 -7.96 18.72 12.12
N ASN A 524 -8.43 19.95 12.05
CA ASN A 524 -9.86 20.27 12.04
C ASN A 524 -10.45 20.13 10.63
N LEU A 525 -11.47 19.29 10.50
CA LEU A 525 -12.15 19.02 9.23
C LEU A 525 -13.06 20.18 8.79
N SER A 526 -13.52 20.98 9.74
CA SER A 526 -14.38 22.15 9.50
C SER A 526 -13.65 23.27 8.75
N ASP A 527 -12.32 23.31 8.89
CA ASP A 527 -11.45 24.29 8.25
C ASP A 527 -10.96 23.81 6.87
N SER A 528 -11.48 22.69 6.38
CA SER A 528 -11.11 22.14 5.08
C SER A 528 -11.63 23.00 3.93
N GLN A 529 -10.73 23.46 3.07
CA GLN A 529 -11.07 24.22 1.87
C GLN A 529 -10.44 23.57 0.63
N GLY A 530 -11.24 23.38 -0.42
CA GLY A 530 -10.75 22.87 -1.71
C GLY A 530 -10.11 21.47 -1.62
N GLY A 531 -10.53 20.62 -0.68
CA GLY A 531 -9.93 19.29 -0.49
C GLY A 531 -8.58 19.32 0.23
N VAL A 532 -8.29 20.35 1.01
CA VAL A 532 -7.09 20.40 1.86
C VAL A 532 -7.51 20.40 3.32
N ILE A 533 -6.90 19.53 4.13
CA ILE A 533 -7.13 19.43 5.58
C ILE A 533 -5.82 19.78 6.27
N PRO A 534 -5.77 20.88 7.04
CA PRO A 534 -4.59 21.20 7.84
C PRO A 534 -4.45 20.16 8.96
N LEU A 535 -3.23 19.75 9.26
CA LEU A 535 -2.90 18.78 10.30
C LEU A 535 -1.69 19.25 11.11
N VAL A 536 -1.67 18.93 12.40
CA VAL A 536 -0.56 19.18 13.32
C VAL A 536 -0.01 17.83 13.74
N CYS A 537 1.21 17.51 13.32
CA CYS A 537 1.88 16.23 13.57
C CYS A 537 2.89 16.34 14.72
N GLU A 538 2.95 15.32 15.57
CA GLU A 538 3.87 15.21 16.70
C GLU A 538 4.55 13.84 16.67
N ARG A 539 5.87 13.81 16.89
CA ARG A 539 6.64 12.56 16.97
C ARG A 539 6.57 11.99 18.39
N VAL A 540 6.26 10.70 18.52
CA VAL A 540 5.86 10.04 19.78
C VAL A 540 6.85 8.94 20.23
N ASP A 541 8.05 8.84 19.64
CA ASP A 541 8.99 7.72 19.85
C ASP A 541 9.26 7.37 21.33
N ASP A 542 8.90 6.14 21.72
CA ASP A 542 9.20 5.53 23.02
C ASP A 542 10.63 4.96 23.05
N LEU A 543 11.64 5.77 23.38
CA LEU A 543 12.91 5.25 23.92
C LEU A 543 13.59 6.30 24.82
N ALA A 544 13.72 5.90 26.08
CA ALA A 544 14.20 6.65 27.23
C ALA A 544 15.45 7.54 27.00
N ARG A 545 15.39 8.75 27.58
CA ARG A 545 16.51 9.63 27.95
C ARG A 545 17.42 10.10 26.81
N SER A 546 16.96 11.07 26.03
CA SER A 546 17.83 12.17 25.58
C SER A 546 17.02 13.45 25.47
N GLN A 547 17.53 14.52 26.05
CA GLN A 547 16.88 15.82 26.19
C GLN A 547 16.47 16.44 24.84
N GLY A 548 15.20 16.31 24.46
CA GLY A 548 14.64 17.00 23.30
C GLY A 548 13.13 17.11 23.44
N THR A 549 12.61 18.32 23.37
CA THR A 549 11.16 18.61 23.30
C THR A 549 10.52 17.89 22.10
N PRO A 550 9.28 17.37 22.22
CA PRO A 550 8.53 16.84 21.10
C PRO A 550 8.46 17.89 19.99
N GLN A 551 8.98 17.56 18.82
CA GLN A 551 9.00 18.49 17.71
C GLN A 551 7.64 18.38 17.01
N LYS A 552 6.76 19.34 17.30
CA LYS A 552 5.48 19.48 16.60
C LYS A 552 5.75 20.11 15.23
N GLU A 553 5.33 19.41 14.19
CA GLU A 553 5.44 19.83 12.80
C GLU A 553 4.04 19.97 12.21
N THR A 554 3.72 21.13 11.67
CA THR A 554 2.49 21.34 10.94
C THR A 554 2.59 20.78 9.52
N GLY A 555 1.46 20.33 9.01
CA GLY A 555 1.35 19.74 7.70
C GLY A 555 -0.06 19.87 7.17
N ARG A 556 -0.29 19.35 5.97
CA ARG A 556 -1.61 19.31 5.36
C ARG A 556 -1.81 18.02 4.60
N MET A 557 -3.02 17.51 4.67
CA MET A 557 -3.50 16.41 3.87
C MET A 557 -4.24 17.00 2.67
N VAL A 558 -3.72 16.79 1.46
CA VAL A 558 -4.20 17.41 0.21
C VAL A 558 -4.82 16.36 -0.69
N ARG A 559 -6.10 16.54 -1.04
CA ARG A 559 -6.86 15.67 -1.94
C ARG A 559 -6.43 15.94 -3.38
N THR A 560 -6.14 14.88 -4.12
CA THR A 560 -5.57 14.96 -5.48
C THR A 560 -6.60 14.75 -6.60
N ASP A 561 -7.89 14.70 -6.27
CA ASP A 561 -8.96 14.45 -7.24
C ASP A 561 -9.09 15.64 -8.21
N GLY A 562 -8.63 15.48 -9.46
CA GLY A 562 -8.81 16.48 -10.53
C GLY A 562 -7.57 16.92 -11.30
N LEU A 563 -6.37 16.40 -11.02
CA LEU A 563 -5.22 16.65 -11.88
C LEU A 563 -5.27 15.70 -13.09
N ARG A 564 -5.79 16.22 -14.21
CA ARG A 564 -5.55 15.64 -15.54
C ARG A 564 -4.04 15.49 -15.72
N GLY A 565 -3.60 14.27 -15.91
CA GLY A 565 -2.22 13.93 -16.21
C GLY A 565 -1.37 13.87 -14.95
N TYR A 566 -1.24 12.66 -14.41
CA TYR A 566 0.06 12.03 -14.22
C TYR A 566 -0.07 10.53 -14.37
#